data_AF-A0A1C5IC68-F1
#
_entry.id   AF-A0A1C5IC68-F1
#
_cell.length_a   1.000
_cell.length_b   1.000
_cell.length_c   1.000
_cell.angle_alpha   90.00
_cell.angle_beta   90.00
_cell.angle_gamma   90.00
#
_symmetry.space_group_name_H-M   'P 1'
#
loop_
_entity.id
_entity.type
_entity.pdbx_description
1 polymer ?
#
loop_
_entity_poly.entity_id
_entity_poly.type
_entity_poly.pdbx_seq_one_letter_code
_entity_poly.pdbx_strand_id
1 'polypeptide(L)' 'MHLAYLDAGSGSLIVQAVVGGVAGAAVAAKLYWRRLVARFRRQPTDHG' A
#
# COMPACT_ATOMS: atom_id res chain seq x y z
N MET A 1 -33.08 3.33 15.26
CA MET A 1 -32.18 2.44 14.51
C MET A 1 -32.24 2.77 13.01
N HIS A 2 -31.65 3.87 12.57
CA HIS A 2 -31.34 4.15 11.16
C HIS A 2 -30.63 5.51 11.12
N LEU A 3 -29.63 5.70 10.24
CA LEU A 3 -29.06 6.99 9.78
C LEU A 3 -27.69 7.44 10.32
N ALA A 4 -27.04 6.75 11.26
CA ALA A 4 -25.64 7.10 11.62
C ALA A 4 -24.60 6.70 10.54
N TYR A 5 -25.01 5.90 9.56
CA TYR A 5 -24.26 5.62 8.32
C TYR A 5 -24.50 6.69 7.22
N LEU A 6 -25.37 7.67 7.49
CA LEU A 6 -25.87 8.66 6.54
C LEU A 6 -25.55 10.13 6.90
N ASP A 7 -24.73 10.41 7.92
CA ASP A 7 -24.16 11.76 8.04
C ASP A 7 -23.03 11.89 7.00
N ALA A 8 -23.18 12.83 6.06
CA ALA A 8 -22.34 12.98 4.88
C ALA A 8 -20.84 13.20 5.20
N GLY A 9 -20.48 13.48 6.46
CA GLY A 9 -19.10 13.52 6.93
C GLY A 9 -18.47 12.14 7.20
N SER A 10 -19.26 11.13 7.56
CA SER A 10 -18.74 9.83 8.02
C SER A 10 -18.48 8.82 6.90
N GLY A 11 -19.31 8.85 5.84
CA GLY A 11 -19.13 7.98 4.67
C GLY A 11 -17.84 8.26 3.88
N SER A 12 -17.43 9.54 3.82
CA SER A 12 -16.21 9.98 3.13
C SER A 12 -14.93 9.46 3.81
N LEU A 13 -14.93 9.36 5.14
CA LEU A 13 -13.76 8.90 5.90
C LEU A 13 -13.44 7.42 5.63
N ILE A 14 -14.47 6.58 5.48
CA ILE A 14 -14.26 5.16 5.16
C ILE A 14 -13.68 5.03 3.74
N VAL A 15 -14.23 5.76 2.77
CA VAL A 15 -13.72 5.75 1.39
C VAL A 15 -12.29 6.29 1.35
N GLN A 16 -11.98 7.39 2.05
CA GLN A 16 -10.62 7.93 2.16
C GLN A 16 -9.66 6.96 2.85
N ALA A 17 -10.09 6.28 3.92
CA ALA A 17 -9.27 5.29 4.61
C ALA A 17 -8.98 4.08 3.72
N VAL A 18 -9.96 3.64 2.93
CA VAL A 18 -9.78 2.55 1.95
C VAL A 18 -8.83 2.99 0.84
N VAL A 19 -9.05 4.16 0.22
CA VAL A 19 -8.19 4.67 -0.86
C VAL A 19 -6.77 4.92 -0.35
N GLY A 20 -6.63 5.57 0.80
CA GLY A 20 -5.34 5.81 1.45
C GLY A 20 -4.64 4.52 1.86
N GLY A 21 -5.38 3.55 2.39
CA GLY A 21 -4.89 2.22 2.75
C GLY A 21 -4.38 1.44 1.55
N VAL A 22 -5.16 1.41 0.45
CA VAL A 22 -4.76 0.74 -0.80
C VAL A 22 -3.54 1.42 -1.42
N ALA A 23 -3.53 2.75 -1.49
CA ALA A 23 -2.38 3.51 -2.00
C ALA A 23 -1.12 3.26 -1.17
N GLY A 24 -1.24 3.31 0.17
CA GLY A 24 -0.15 3.03 1.09
C GLY A 24 0.38 1.59 0.95
N ALA A 25 -0.51 0.60 0.88
CA ALA A 25 -0.15 -0.80 0.70
C ALA A 25 0.58 -1.04 -0.64
N ALA A 26 0.11 -0.44 -1.73
CA ALA A 26 0.74 -0.54 -3.04
C ALA A 26 2.17 0.06 -3.03
N VAL A 27 2.35 1.22 -2.39
CA VAL A 27 3.68 1.84 -2.25
C VAL A 27 4.61 1.00 -1.37
N ALA A 28 4.11 0.49 -0.24
CA ALA A 28 4.88 -0.36 0.65
C ALA A 28 5.33 -1.65 -0.04
N ALA A 29 4.42 -2.32 -0.75
CA ALA A 29 4.72 -3.51 -1.55
C ALA A 29 5.77 -3.20 -2.63
N LYS A 30 5.61 -2.09 -3.36
CA LYS A 30 6.57 -1.67 -4.41
C LYS A 30 7.96 -1.37 -3.84
N LEU A 31 8.04 -0.71 -2.69
CA LEU A 31 9.32 -0.42 -2.03
C LEU A 31 9.99 -1.70 -1.52
N TYR A 32 9.21 -2.61 -0.95
CA TYR A 32 9.70 -3.90 -0.47
C TYR A 32 10.22 -4.76 -1.63
N TRP A 33 9.48 -4.82 -2.74
CA TRP A 33 9.91 -5.48 -3.97
C TRP A 33 11.23 -4.93 -4.49
N ARG A 34 11.39 -3.61 -4.54
CA ARG A 34 12.65 -2.96 -4.93
C ARG A 34 13.81 -3.37 -4.02
N ARG A 35 13.59 -3.47 -2.70
CA ARG A 35 14.63 -3.90 -1.75
C ARG A 35 15.02 -5.37 -1.97
N LEU A 36 14.05 -6.26 -2.14
CA LEU A 36 14.29 -7.67 -2.45
C LEU A 36 15.07 -7.84 -3.75
N VAL A 37 14.61 -7.22 -4.84
CA VAL A 37 15.27 -7.30 -6.14
C VAL A 37 16.64 -6.65 -6.11
N ALA A 38 16.82 -5.52 -5.42
CA ALA A 38 18.14 -4.90 -5.28
C ALA A 38 19.12 -5.78 -4.50
N ARG A 39 18.64 -6.51 -3.48
CA ARG A 39 19.47 -7.47 -2.74
C ARG A 39 19.78 -8.71 -3.58
N PHE A 40 18.84 -9.16 -4.41
CA PHE A 40 19.04 -10.31 -5.31
C PHE A 40 19.97 -9.98 -6.49
N ARG A 41 19.84 -8.78 -7.08
CA ARG A 41 20.76 -8.26 -8.11
C ARG A 41 22.19 -7.98 -7.60
N ARG A 42 22.36 -7.90 -6.28
CA ARG A 42 23.67 -7.81 -5.62
C ARG A 42 24.30 -9.17 -5.32
N GLN A 43 23.79 -10.26 -5.89
CA GLN A 43 24.65 -11.36 -6.28
C GLN A 43 25.17 -11.01 -7.67
N PRO A 44 26.36 -10.39 -7.81
CA PRO A 44 27.10 -10.57 -9.04
C PRO A 44 27.14 -12.08 -9.26
N THR A 45 26.74 -12.51 -10.45
CA THR A 45 27.43 -13.61 -11.10
C THR A 45 28.92 -13.28 -11.03
N ASP A 46 29.55 -13.69 -9.95
CA ASP A 46 30.98 -13.93 -9.86
C ASP A 46 31.20 -15.14 -10.76
N HIS A 47 31.35 -14.86 -12.06
CA HIS A 47 31.95 -15.79 -13.01
C HIS A 47 33.39 -15.32 -13.09
N GLY A 48 34.28 -16.14 -12.53
CA GLY A 48 35.71 -15.88 -12.42
C GLY A 48 36.48 -15.94 -13.71
#